data_AF-A0A7C2K0S6-F1
#
_entry.id   AF-A0A7C2K0S6-F1
#
_cell.length_a   1.000
_cell.length_b   1.000
_cell.length_c   1.000
_cell.angle_alpha   90.00
_cell.angle_beta   90.00
_cell.angle_gamma   90.00
#
_symmetry.space_group_name_H-M   'P 1'
#
loop_
_entity.id
_entity.type
_entity.pdbx_description
1 polymer ?
#
loop_
_entity_poly.entity_id
_entity_poly.type
_entity_poly.pdbx_seq_one_letter_code
_entity_poly.pdbx_strand_id
1 'polypeptide(L)'
;MHGLTEQQLIVMLLSLGLIIGLARLLGDIAQRFHQPAVLGELLAGVVLGPTVFGSLSPEWQVYLFPAEGENAVVLQGIGTLAIVLFLLVAGMEVDLSTVWKQGRSAIKVGVLGILI
;
A
#
# COMPACT_ATOMS: atom_id res chain seq x y z
N MET A 1 -26.12 -10.67 -6.59
CA MET A 1 -24.89 -9.96 -7.00
C MET A 1 -25.33 -8.60 -7.49
N HIS A 2 -25.39 -7.59 -6.62
CA HIS A 2 -25.55 -6.23 -7.09
C HIS A 2 -24.23 -5.83 -7.74
N GLY A 3 -24.27 -5.49 -9.02
CA GLY A 3 -23.09 -4.97 -9.71
C GLY A 3 -22.82 -3.55 -9.22
N LEU A 4 -21.55 -3.15 -9.26
CA LEU A 4 -21.17 -1.76 -8.99
C LEU A 4 -21.97 -0.85 -9.92
N THR A 5 -22.71 0.07 -9.33
CA THR A 5 -23.38 1.15 -10.07
C THR A 5 -22.32 2.00 -10.80
N GLU A 6 -22.72 2.66 -11.88
CA GLU A 6 -21.82 3.52 -12.68
C GLU A 6 -21.12 4.56 -11.79
N GLN A 7 -21.85 5.09 -10.81
CA GLN A 7 -21.31 6.06 -9.86
C GLN A 7 -20.25 5.43 -8.94
N GLN A 8 -20.46 4.21 -8.45
CA GLN A 8 -19.47 3.50 -7.62
C GLN A 8 -18.19 3.18 -8.42
N LEU A 9 -18.32 2.82 -9.70
CA LEU A 9 -17.18 2.60 -10.59
C LEU A 9 -16.35 3.87 -10.80
N ILE A 10 -17.01 5.00 -11.04
CA ILE A 10 -16.32 6.31 -11.20
C ILE A 10 -15.55 6.65 -9.91
N VAL A 11 -16.20 6.53 -8.75
CA VAL A 11 -15.56 6.78 -7.46
C VAL A 11 -14.38 5.85 -7.24
N MET A 12 -14.53 4.56 -7.51
CA MET A 12 -13.44 3.58 -7.37
C MET A 12 -12.24 3.93 -8.26
N LEU A 13 -12.47 4.25 -9.54
CA LEU A 13 -11.40 4.63 -10.46
C LEU A 13 -10.73 5.93 -10.03
N LEU A 14 -11.50 6.88 -9.51
CA LEU A 14 -10.98 8.12 -8.97
C LEU A 14 -10.13 7.88 -7.71
N SER A 15 -10.57 7.03 -6.79
CA SER A 15 -9.80 6.63 -5.60
C SER A 15 -8.49 5.94 -5.98
N LEU A 16 -8.52 5.00 -6.94
CA LEU A 16 -7.30 4.35 -7.45
C LEU A 16 -6.37 5.36 -8.14
N GLY A 17 -6.92 6.26 -8.94
CA GLY A 17 -6.18 7.33 -9.60
C GLY A 17 -5.50 8.26 -8.60
N LEU A 18 -6.18 8.61 -7.51
CA LEU A 18 -5.62 9.41 -6.42
C LEU A 18 -4.51 8.67 -5.68
N ILE A 19 -4.72 7.38 -5.34
CA ILE A 19 -3.69 6.56 -4.69
C ILE A 19 -2.43 6.50 -5.57
N ILE A 20 -2.57 6.09 -6.83
CA ILE A 20 -1.42 5.91 -7.74
C ILE A 20 -0.77 7.27 -8.04
N GLY A 21 -1.58 8.29 -8.31
CA GLY A 21 -1.11 9.63 -8.66
C GLY A 21 -0.35 10.28 -7.51
N LEU A 22 -0.88 10.23 -6.29
CA LEU A 22 -0.22 10.81 -5.13
C LEU A 22 1.01 10.00 -4.69
N ALA A 23 0.93 8.67 -4.74
CA ALA A 23 2.06 7.80 -4.42
C ALA A 23 3.24 8.07 -5.35
N ARG A 24 3.01 8.18 -6.67
CA ARG A 24 4.06 8.54 -7.63
C ARG A 24 4.58 9.96 -7.40
N LEU A 25 3.70 10.92 -7.22
CA LEU A 25 4.11 12.32 -7.03
C LEU A 25 4.98 12.48 -5.78
N LEU A 26 4.57 11.90 -4.65
CA LEU A 26 5.35 11.97 -3.41
C LEU A 26 6.59 11.08 -3.46
N GLY A 27 6.55 9.93 -4.15
CA GLY A 27 7.70 9.08 -4.39
C GLY A 27 8.78 9.78 -5.21
N ASP A 28 8.39 10.51 -6.26
CA ASP A 28 9.30 11.33 -7.07
C ASP A 28 9.89 12.48 -6.25
N ILE A 29 9.07 13.12 -5.39
CA ILE A 29 9.55 14.17 -4.48
C ILE A 29 10.56 13.59 -3.48
N ALA A 30 10.29 12.41 -2.90
CA ALA A 30 11.20 11.75 -1.98
C ALA A 30 12.56 11.46 -2.65
N GLN A 31 12.54 10.96 -3.89
CA GLN A 31 13.76 10.72 -4.67
C GLN A 31 14.54 12.02 -4.94
N ARG A 32 13.87 13.14 -5.20
CA ARG A 32 14.54 14.46 -5.34
C ARG A 32 15.27 14.89 -4.07
N PHE A 33 14.80 14.45 -2.91
CA PHE A 33 15.46 14.66 -1.63
C PHE A 33 16.46 13.54 -1.26
N HIS A 34 16.84 12.67 -2.22
CA HIS A 34 17.71 11.52 -1.99
C HIS A 34 17.16 10.49 -0.98
N GLN A 35 15.84 10.47 -0.79
CA GLN A 35 15.14 9.45 0.00
C GLN A 35 14.63 8.33 -0.91
N PRO A 36 14.51 7.09 -0.41
CA PRO A 36 13.88 6.02 -1.15
C PRO A 36 12.44 6.37 -1.54
N ALA A 37 12.03 6.02 -2.77
CA ALA A 37 10.69 6.32 -3.29
C ALA A 37 9.56 5.81 -2.38
N VAL A 38 9.75 4.62 -1.81
CA VAL A 38 8.81 3.97 -0.86
C VAL A 38 8.45 4.89 0.30
N LEU A 39 9.36 5.75 0.76
CA LEU A 39 9.07 6.70 1.83
C LEU A 39 7.95 7.68 1.41
N GLY A 40 8.01 8.19 0.18
CA GLY A 40 6.99 9.07 -0.39
C GLY A 40 5.66 8.36 -0.64
N GLU A 41 5.70 7.11 -1.08
CA GLU A 41 4.50 6.28 -1.28
C GLU A 41 3.78 6.01 0.05
N LEU A 42 4.53 5.69 1.12
CA LEU A 42 3.97 5.52 2.46
C LEU A 42 3.37 6.83 2.98
N LEU A 43 4.02 7.97 2.74
CA LEU A 43 3.47 9.28 3.08
C LEU A 43 2.18 9.57 2.31
N ALA A 44 2.07 9.18 1.03
CA ALA A 44 0.82 9.31 0.28
C ALA A 44 -0.33 8.55 0.95
N GLY A 45 -0.06 7.33 1.43
CA GLY A 45 -1.02 6.53 2.19
C GLY A 45 -1.44 7.19 3.50
N VAL A 46 -0.50 7.81 4.23
CA VAL A 46 -0.81 8.56 5.46
C VAL A 46 -1.64 9.80 5.15
N VAL A 47 -1.30 10.54 4.10
CA VAL A 47 -2.02 11.75 3.67
C VAL A 47 -3.44 11.40 3.26
N LEU A 48 -3.65 10.39 2.40
CA LEU A 48 -4.98 9.91 1.98
C LEU A 48 -5.71 9.09 3.06
N GLY A 49 -5.02 8.76 4.16
CA GLY A 49 -5.57 7.99 5.24
C GLY A 49 -6.55 8.79 6.11
N PRO A 50 -7.29 8.10 7.00
CA PRO A 50 -8.26 8.75 7.88
C PRO A 50 -7.60 9.71 8.89
N THR A 51 -6.29 9.58 9.15
CA THR A 51 -5.55 10.43 10.09
C THR A 51 -5.39 11.85 9.59
N VAL A 52 -4.97 12.03 8.32
CA VAL A 52 -4.74 13.36 7.73
C VAL A 52 -5.94 13.78 6.90
N PHE A 53 -6.29 13.06 5.83
CA PHE A 53 -7.41 13.46 4.98
C PHE A 53 -8.75 13.33 5.70
N GLY A 54 -8.92 12.31 6.54
CA GLY A 54 -10.13 12.17 7.37
C GLY A 54 -10.31 13.26 8.44
N SER A 55 -9.23 13.87 8.94
CA SER A 55 -9.33 15.00 9.87
C SER A 55 -9.59 16.34 9.16
N LEU A 56 -9.06 16.50 7.94
CA LEU A 56 -9.31 17.69 7.12
C LEU A 56 -10.71 17.68 6.47
N SER A 57 -11.15 16.53 5.98
CA SER A 57 -12.41 16.40 5.25
C SER A 57 -13.03 15.00 5.40
N PRO A 58 -13.72 14.74 6.52
CA PRO A 58 -14.28 13.42 6.82
C PRO A 58 -15.33 12.96 5.80
N GLU A 59 -16.16 13.87 5.28
CA GLU A 59 -17.19 13.53 4.28
C GLU A 59 -16.57 13.02 2.96
N TRP A 60 -15.55 13.72 2.46
CA TRP A 60 -14.85 13.32 1.24
C TRP A 60 -14.01 12.06 1.46
N GLN A 61 -13.44 11.89 2.65
CA GLN A 61 -12.71 10.67 3.00
C GLN A 61 -13.63 9.44 2.95
N VAL A 62 -14.81 9.53 3.55
CA VAL A 62 -15.78 8.41 3.54
C VAL A 62 -16.32 8.17 2.13
N TYR A 63 -16.50 9.22 1.33
CA TYR A 63 -16.95 9.10 -0.05
C TYR A 63 -15.93 8.39 -0.95
N LEU A 64 -14.64 8.73 -0.84
CA LEU A 64 -13.56 8.19 -1.67
C LEU A 64 -13.01 6.86 -1.16
N PHE A 65 -12.88 6.73 0.16
CA PHE A 65 -12.31 5.57 0.84
C PHE A 65 -13.30 5.05 1.90
N PRO A 66 -14.46 4.50 1.48
CA PRO A 66 -15.45 3.97 2.39
C PRO A 66 -14.87 2.80 3.20
N ALA A 67 -15.20 2.72 4.48
CA ALA A 67 -14.76 1.64 5.37
C ALA A 67 -15.56 0.33 5.16
N GLU A 68 -16.77 0.43 4.61
CA GLU A 68 -17.70 -0.69 4.39
C GLU A 68 -18.35 -0.60 3.00
N GLY A 69 -18.91 -1.71 2.52
CA GLY A 69 -19.60 -1.79 1.23
C GLY A 69 -18.73 -2.28 0.07
N GLU A 70 -19.32 -2.30 -1.13
CA GLU A 70 -18.71 -2.94 -2.32
C GLU A 70 -17.39 -2.30 -2.73
N ASN A 71 -17.30 -0.96 -2.74
CA ASN A 71 -16.06 -0.24 -3.06
C ASN A 71 -14.94 -0.54 -2.07
N ALA A 72 -15.25 -0.66 -0.77
CA ALA A 72 -14.28 -0.99 0.27
C ALA A 72 -13.68 -2.39 0.03
N VAL A 73 -14.55 -3.37 -0.27
CA VAL A 73 -14.13 -4.75 -0.58
C VAL A 73 -13.25 -4.80 -1.83
N VAL A 74 -13.60 -4.05 -2.88
CA VAL A 74 -12.81 -4.03 -4.13
C VAL A 74 -11.45 -3.36 -3.91
N LEU A 75 -11.40 -2.20 -3.23
CA LEU A 75 -10.14 -1.53 -2.91
C LEU A 75 -9.24 -2.39 -2.02
N GLN A 76 -9.81 -3.05 -1.01
CA GLN A 76 -9.07 -4.00 -0.17
C GLN A 76 -8.55 -5.18 -0.98
N GLY A 77 -9.38 -5.77 -1.86
CA GLY A 77 -8.97 -6.85 -2.74
C GLY A 77 -7.81 -6.47 -3.65
N ILE A 78 -7.86 -5.30 -4.27
CA ILE A 78 -6.77 -4.76 -5.09
C ILE A 78 -5.52 -4.54 -4.24
N GLY A 79 -5.65 -3.96 -3.04
CA GLY A 79 -4.53 -3.75 -2.13
C GLY A 79 -3.86 -5.04 -1.69
N THR A 80 -4.64 -6.06 -1.34
CA THR A 80 -4.14 -7.40 -1.02
C THR A 80 -3.43 -8.02 -2.22
N LEU A 81 -3.99 -7.93 -3.43
CA LEU A 81 -3.35 -8.42 -4.64
C LEU A 81 -2.01 -7.70 -4.89
N ALA A 82 -1.97 -6.38 -4.74
CA ALA A 82 -0.75 -5.60 -4.89
C ALA A 82 0.34 -6.05 -3.90
N ILE A 83 -0.01 -6.24 -2.63
CA ILE A 83 0.92 -6.74 -1.59
C ILE A 83 1.40 -8.16 -1.91
N VAL A 84 0.49 -9.06 -2.31
CA VAL A 84 0.85 -10.44 -2.66
C VAL A 84 1.80 -10.47 -3.85
N LEU A 85 1.52 -9.70 -4.90
CA LEU A 85 2.39 -9.59 -6.07
C LEU A 85 3.75 -8.97 -5.71
N PHE A 86 3.76 -7.95 -4.85
CA PHE A 86 4.99 -7.34 -4.35
C PHE A 86 5.84 -8.35 -3.58
N LEU A 87 5.25 -9.09 -2.63
CA LEU A 87 5.95 -10.11 -1.85
C LEU A 87 6.40 -11.29 -2.72
N LEU A 88 5.64 -11.65 -3.75
CA LEU A 88 6.04 -12.67 -4.72
C LEU A 88 7.31 -12.26 -5.47
N VAL A 89 7.34 -11.04 -6.00
CA VAL A 89 8.52 -10.50 -6.71
C VAL A 89 9.72 -10.42 -5.76
N ALA A 90 9.52 -9.86 -4.55
CA ALA A 90 10.57 -9.81 -3.54
C ALA A 90 11.10 -11.21 -3.19
N GLY A 91 10.22 -12.21 -3.08
CA GLY A 91 10.61 -13.59 -2.84
C GLY A 91 11.39 -14.22 -4.01
N MET A 92 11.07 -13.86 -5.25
CA MET A 92 11.80 -14.31 -6.44
C MET A 92 13.21 -13.70 -6.54
N GLU A 93 13.44 -12.53 -5.94
CA GLU A 93 14.77 -11.92 -5.84
C GLU A 93 15.66 -12.57 -4.77
N VAL A 94 15.08 -13.37 -3.86
CA VAL A 94 15.83 -14.04 -2.79
C VAL A 94 16.61 -15.25 -3.33
N ASP A 95 17.92 -15.26 -3.13
CA ASP A 95 18.77 -16.43 -3.39
C ASP A 95 18.58 -17.52 -2.32
N LEU A 96 17.76 -18.51 -2.67
CA LEU A 96 17.48 -19.67 -1.81
C LEU A 96 18.75 -20.45 -1.43
N SER A 97 19.78 -20.48 -2.27
CA SER A 97 21.01 -21.21 -1.97
C SER A 97 21.76 -20.58 -0.79
N THR A 98 21.73 -19.25 -0.70
CA THR A 98 22.28 -18.48 0.41
C THR A 98 21.44 -18.65 1.66
N VAL A 99 20.11 -18.66 1.53
CA VAL A 99 19.17 -18.91 2.65
C VAL A 99 19.40 -20.28 3.28
N TRP A 100 19.60 -21.33 2.49
CA TRP A 100 19.84 -22.68 3.02
C TRP A 100 21.20 -22.80 3.73
N LYS A 101 22.25 -22.14 3.21
CA LYS A 101 23.59 -22.17 3.81
C LYS A 101 23.69 -21.33 5.09
N GLN A 102 23.02 -20.18 5.14
CA GLN A 102 23.14 -19.20 6.23
C GLN A 102 21.89 -19.09 7.11
N GLY A 103 20.86 -19.91 6.86
CA GLY A 103 19.54 -19.79 7.47
C GLY A 103 19.55 -19.83 9.00
N ARG A 104 20.43 -20.64 9.62
CA ARG A 104 20.58 -20.66 11.08
C ARG A 104 21.07 -19.33 11.66
N SER A 105 21.92 -18.60 10.95
CA SER A 105 22.38 -17.27 11.37
C SER A 105 21.30 -16.22 11.13
N ALA A 106 20.68 -16.24 9.94
CA ALA A 106 19.57 -15.36 9.60
C ALA A 106 18.40 -15.46 10.58
N ILE A 107 18.02 -16.68 10.99
CA ILE A 107 16.98 -16.90 12.00
C ILE A 107 17.34 -16.27 13.33
N LYS A 108 18.59 -16.44 13.81
CA LYS A 108 19.02 -15.86 15.09
C LYS A 108 18.99 -14.33 15.05
N VAL A 109 19.52 -13.73 13.99
CA VAL A 109 19.53 -12.27 13.80
C VAL A 109 18.10 -11.75 13.68
N GLY A 110 17.24 -12.43 12.92
CA GLY A 110 15.83 -12.05 12.78
C GLY A 110 15.05 -12.12 14.10
N VAL A 111 15.19 -13.21 14.85
CA VAL A 111 14.48 -13.38 16.15
C VAL A 111 14.97 -12.36 17.17
N LEU A 112 16.28 -12.16 17.30
CA LEU A 112 16.84 -11.17 18.22
C LEU A 112 16.45 -9.74 17.81
N GLY A 113 16.44 -9.43 16.51
CA GLY A 113 16.08 -8.10 16.01
C GLY A 113 14.58 -7.77 16.14
N ILE A 114 13.70 -8.77 16.26
CA ILE A 114 12.27 -8.54 16.54
C ILE A 114 12.02 -8.41 18.06
N LEU A 115 12.81 -9.11 18.88
CA LEU A 115 12.65 -9.12 20.34
C LEU A 115 13.21 -7.88 21.04
N ILE A 116 14.21 -7.22 20.44
CA ILE A 116 14.85 -5.99 20.96
C ILE A 116 14.19 -4.78 20.29
#